data_AF-A0A4Y7PLM6-F1
#
_entry.id   AF-A0A4Y7PLM6-F1
#
_cell.length_a   1.000
_cell.length_b   1.000
_cell.length_c   1.000
_cell.angle_alpha   90.00
_cell.angle_beta   90.00
_cell.angle_gamma   90.00
#
_symmetry.space_group_name_H-M   'P 1'
#
loop_
_entity.id
_entity.type
_entity.pdbx_description
1 polymer ?
#
loop_
_entity_poly.entity_id
_entity_poly.type
_entity_poly.pdbx_seq_one_letter_code
_entity_poly.pdbx_strand_id
1 'polypeptide(L)'
;MYMSNHPDALVPYVSHFGKIKEVMSSARMASIGSNGMALEYVLKGGGPKDAKRSVRVEFDRPLSGYEETNRPQINSFHLPRQALTTVIAMIAFLYVTASTYCPASNTLFAPGDTPIIWGIMVTLHSLEALYTITLCRRHRTPFIVGFQYVVATFLCGFPIFADLRKRTQKARIDSIMKVN
;
A
#
# COMPACT_ATOMS: atom_id res chain seq x y z
N MET A 1 -10.53 -6.88 17.18
CA MET A 1 -10.68 -8.08 16.32
C MET A 1 -12.11 -8.11 15.79
N TYR A 2 -12.30 -8.05 14.47
CA TYR A 2 -13.63 -7.97 13.83
C TYR A 2 -14.50 -9.20 14.13
N MET A 3 -13.95 -10.41 14.00
CA MET A 3 -14.70 -11.66 14.23
C MET A 3 -15.06 -11.94 15.70
N SER A 4 -14.38 -11.35 16.68
CA SER A 4 -14.76 -11.49 18.10
C SER A 4 -16.08 -10.81 18.44
N ASN A 5 -16.53 -9.87 17.60
CA ASN A 5 -17.77 -9.12 17.77
C ASN A 5 -18.96 -9.76 17.03
N HIS A 6 -18.74 -10.89 16.33
CA HIS A 6 -19.75 -11.60 15.55
C HIS A 6 -19.87 -13.07 16.00
N PRO A 7 -20.33 -13.33 17.24
CA PRO A 7 -20.46 -14.69 17.78
C PRO A 7 -21.48 -15.55 17.03
N ASP A 8 -22.47 -14.90 16.42
CA ASP A 8 -23.49 -15.48 15.54
C ASP A 8 -22.89 -16.15 14.30
N ALA A 9 -21.84 -15.56 13.72
CA ALA A 9 -21.12 -16.15 12.59
C ALA A 9 -20.17 -17.29 13.02
N LEU A 10 -19.68 -17.29 14.27
CA LEU A 10 -18.72 -18.28 14.76
C LEU A 10 -19.36 -19.65 15.02
N VAL A 11 -20.59 -19.71 15.49
CA VAL A 11 -21.31 -20.97 15.78
C VAL A 11 -21.42 -21.88 14.53
N PRO A 12 -21.96 -21.44 13.39
CA PRO A 12 -22.04 -22.27 12.19
C PRO A 12 -20.64 -22.61 11.64
N TYR A 13 -19.68 -21.70 11.79
CA TYR A 13 -18.31 -21.93 11.35
C TYR A 13 -17.64 -23.07 12.14
N VAL A 14 -17.77 -23.09 13.46
CA VAL A 14 -17.27 -24.20 14.29
C VAL A 14 -18.01 -25.50 13.99
N SER A 15 -19.32 -25.48 13.78
CA SER A 15 -20.08 -26.69 13.42
C SER A 15 -19.60 -27.29 12.09
N HIS A 16 -19.38 -26.45 11.08
CA HIS A 16 -18.92 -26.87 9.76
C HIS A 16 -17.49 -27.43 9.79
N PHE A 17 -16.52 -26.66 10.31
CA PHE A 17 -15.11 -27.05 10.29
C PHE A 17 -14.75 -28.07 11.37
N GLY A 18 -15.44 -28.06 12.52
CA GLY A 18 -15.29 -29.05 13.58
C GLY A 18 -16.06 -30.35 13.34
N LYS A 19 -16.92 -30.41 12.31
CA LYS A 19 -17.84 -31.54 12.03
C LYS A 19 -18.70 -31.94 13.23
N ILE A 20 -19.11 -30.96 14.03
CA ILE A 20 -19.87 -31.17 15.26
C ILE A 20 -21.37 -31.10 14.95
N LYS A 21 -22.08 -32.19 15.23
CA LYS A 21 -23.53 -32.34 14.98
C LYS A 21 -24.40 -31.86 16.15
N GLU A 22 -23.79 -31.59 17.29
CA GLU A 22 -24.49 -31.18 18.51
C GLU A 22 -24.81 -29.68 18.51
N VAL A 23 -25.91 -29.31 19.16
CA VAL A 23 -26.34 -27.90 19.25
C VAL A 23 -25.41 -27.15 20.21
N MET A 24 -24.73 -26.13 19.69
CA MET A 24 -23.85 -25.25 20.46
C MET A 24 -24.64 -24.10 21.09
N SER A 25 -24.23 -23.70 22.30
CA SER A 25 -24.77 -22.52 23.00
C SER A 25 -24.05 -21.25 22.57
N SER A 26 -22.71 -21.32 22.46
CA SER A 26 -21.88 -20.19 22.05
C SER A 26 -20.54 -20.66 21.48
N ALA A 27 -19.94 -19.80 20.66
CA ALA A 27 -18.59 -19.96 20.14
C ALA A 27 -17.82 -18.64 20.28
N ARG A 28 -16.52 -18.72 20.57
CA ARG A 28 -15.62 -17.58 20.69
C ARG A 28 -14.28 -17.88 20.02
N MET A 29 -13.63 -16.86 19.50
CA MET A 29 -12.26 -16.98 19.00
C MET A 29 -11.27 -16.82 20.15
N ALA A 30 -10.38 -17.80 20.33
CA ALA A 30 -9.37 -17.79 21.39
C ALA A 30 -8.05 -17.18 20.91
N SER A 31 -7.59 -17.55 19.71
CA SER A 31 -6.39 -16.99 19.10
C SER A 31 -6.40 -17.14 17.58
N ILE A 32 -5.62 -16.29 16.91
CA ILE A 32 -5.38 -16.38 15.47
C ILE A 32 -3.87 -16.49 15.23
N GLY A 33 -3.46 -17.50 14.47
CA GLY A 33 -2.09 -17.70 14.04
C GLY A 33 -1.95 -17.58 12.53
N SER A 34 -0.72 -17.63 12.01
CA SER A 34 -0.47 -17.54 10.57
C SER A 34 -1.11 -18.69 9.77
N ASN A 35 -1.24 -19.88 10.36
CA ASN A 35 -1.67 -21.08 9.65
C ASN A 35 -3.09 -21.53 10.02
N GLY A 36 -3.75 -20.83 10.95
CA GLY A 36 -5.08 -21.22 11.39
C GLY A 36 -5.55 -20.42 12.58
N MET A 37 -6.79 -20.70 12.97
CA MET A 37 -7.50 -20.00 14.04
C MET A 37 -7.96 -21.02 15.09
N ALA A 38 -7.78 -20.70 16.36
CA ALA A 38 -8.32 -21.48 17.47
C ALA A 38 -9.67 -20.89 17.90
N LEU A 39 -10.70 -21.73 17.83
CA LEU A 39 -12.06 -21.42 18.25
C LEU A 39 -12.39 -22.25 19.47
N GLU A 40 -13.07 -21.66 20.44
CA GLU A 40 -13.61 -22.34 21.61
C GLU A 40 -15.13 -22.33 21.56
N TYR A 41 -15.78 -23.43 21.95
CA TYR A 41 -17.23 -23.55 21.93
C TYR A 41 -17.76 -24.27 23.18
N VAL A 42 -19.04 -24.04 23.46
CA VAL A 42 -19.79 -24.65 24.57
C VAL A 42 -21.03 -25.37 24.04
N LEU A 43 -21.22 -26.63 24.44
CA LEU A 43 -22.33 -27.48 23.98
C LEU A 43 -23.56 -27.35 24.88
N LYS A 44 -24.75 -27.46 24.27
CA LYS A 44 -26.02 -27.43 24.98
C LYS A 44 -26.43 -28.85 25.35
N GLY A 45 -26.05 -29.32 26.54
CA GLY A 45 -26.72 -30.45 27.21
C GLY A 45 -25.98 -31.79 27.35
N GLY A 46 -24.65 -31.88 27.24
CA GLY A 46 -23.95 -33.18 27.22
C GLY A 46 -22.65 -33.32 28.03
N GLY A 47 -22.43 -32.52 29.08
CA GLY A 47 -21.24 -32.59 29.93
C GLY A 47 -21.21 -31.48 31.00
N PRO A 48 -20.21 -31.45 31.92
CA PRO A 48 -20.16 -30.44 32.97
C PRO A 48 -20.33 -29.04 32.36
N LYS A 49 -21.22 -28.25 32.97
CA LYS A 49 -21.93 -27.09 32.39
C LYS A 49 -21.07 -25.98 31.76
N ASP A 50 -19.76 -26.09 31.78
CA ASP A 50 -18.81 -25.10 31.24
C ASP A 50 -17.56 -25.74 30.61
N ALA A 51 -17.65 -26.97 30.10
CA ALA A 51 -16.53 -27.63 29.41
C ALA A 51 -16.21 -26.93 28.07
N LYS A 52 -15.30 -25.96 28.11
CA LYS A 52 -14.77 -25.28 26.92
C LYS A 52 -14.00 -26.28 26.08
N ARG A 53 -14.49 -26.55 24.88
CA ARG A 53 -13.79 -27.37 23.88
C ARG A 53 -13.19 -26.46 22.82
N SER A 54 -12.00 -26.78 22.33
CA SER A 54 -11.34 -26.02 21.28
C SER A 54 -11.30 -26.79 19.95
N VAL A 55 -11.54 -26.08 18.85
CA VAL A 55 -11.33 -26.54 17.48
C VAL A 55 -10.31 -25.62 16.85
N ARG A 56 -9.28 -26.21 16.23
CA ARG A 56 -8.35 -25.47 15.39
C ARG A 56 -8.82 -25.58 13.95
N VAL A 57 -9.17 -24.44 13.35
CA VAL A 57 -9.50 -24.33 11.93
C VAL A 57 -8.22 -23.94 11.20
N GLU A 58 -7.72 -24.83 10.36
CA GLU A 58 -6.56 -24.55 9.51
C GLU A 58 -6.97 -23.65 8.35
N PHE A 59 -6.12 -22.69 7.99
CA PHE A 59 -6.35 -21.87 6.81
C PHE A 59 -5.80 -22.58 5.58
N ASP A 60 -6.57 -22.62 4.50
CA ASP A 60 -6.13 -23.22 3.22
C ASP A 60 -4.83 -22.60 2.69
N ARG A 61 -4.54 -21.35 3.06
CA ARG A 61 -3.24 -20.70 2.86
C ARG A 61 -2.84 -19.89 4.08
N PRO A 62 -1.54 -19.87 4.44
CA PRO A 62 -1.09 -19.09 5.58
C PRO A 62 -1.32 -17.60 5.35
N LEU A 63 -1.74 -16.88 6.41
CA LEU A 63 -1.98 -15.43 6.41
C LEU A 63 -0.75 -14.63 5.98
N SER A 64 0.46 -15.13 6.28
CA SER A 64 1.71 -14.53 5.80
C SER A 64 1.83 -14.54 4.28
N GLY A 65 1.21 -15.52 3.61
CA GLY A 65 1.13 -15.62 2.17
C GLY A 65 0.21 -14.57 1.56
N TYR A 66 -0.92 -14.23 2.21
CA TYR A 66 -1.88 -13.26 1.65
C TYR A 66 -1.31 -11.85 1.52
N GLU A 67 -0.39 -11.42 2.41
CA GLU A 67 0.31 -10.14 2.24
C GLU A 67 1.39 -10.17 1.14
N GLU A 68 1.95 -11.34 0.85
CA GLU A 68 3.05 -11.52 -0.09
C GLU A 68 2.56 -11.79 -1.52
N THR A 69 1.53 -12.64 -1.70
CA THR A 69 0.97 -13.01 -3.01
C THR A 69 0.05 -11.95 -3.62
N ASN A 70 -0.59 -11.11 -2.81
CA ASN A 70 -1.48 -10.05 -3.30
C ASN A 70 -0.77 -8.70 -3.46
N ARG A 71 0.57 -8.66 -3.55
CA ARG A 71 1.27 -7.42 -3.89
C ARG A 71 1.12 -7.16 -5.38
N PRO A 72 0.34 -6.17 -5.81
CA PRO A 72 0.25 -5.86 -7.21
C PRO A 72 1.60 -5.39 -7.73
N GLN A 73 1.98 -5.92 -8.89
CA GLN A 73 3.16 -5.50 -9.61
C GLN A 73 2.78 -4.37 -10.57
N ILE A 74 3.50 -3.24 -10.48
CA ILE A 74 3.36 -2.14 -11.43
C ILE A 74 4.35 -2.38 -12.57
N ASN A 75 3.83 -2.90 -13.68
CA ASN A 75 4.64 -3.34 -14.83
C ASN A 75 4.73 -2.30 -15.96
N SER A 76 4.03 -1.18 -15.83
CA SER A 76 4.02 -0.13 -16.85
C SER A 76 4.29 1.24 -16.24
N PHE A 77 5.14 1.99 -16.92
CA PHE A 77 5.35 3.40 -16.65
C PHE A 77 4.22 4.23 -17.27
N HIS A 78 3.77 5.26 -16.56
CA HIS A 78 2.78 6.21 -17.05
C HIS A 78 3.17 7.59 -16.54
N LEU A 79 3.20 8.56 -17.45
CA LEU A 79 3.47 9.95 -17.10
C LEU A 79 2.13 10.68 -16.88
N PRO A 80 1.77 11.09 -15.66
CA PRO A 80 0.53 11.82 -15.42
C PRO A 80 0.58 13.18 -16.11
N ARG A 81 -0.56 13.66 -16.62
CA ARG A 81 -0.67 15.02 -17.20
C ARG A 81 -0.27 16.11 -16.21
N GLN A 82 -0.44 15.86 -14.92
CA GLN A 82 0.01 16.75 -13.84
C GLN A 82 1.53 16.93 -13.80
N ALA A 83 2.32 16.03 -14.37
CA ALA A 83 3.76 16.24 -14.52
C ALA A 83 4.09 17.35 -15.52
N LEU A 84 3.17 17.70 -16.43
CA LEU A 84 3.40 18.81 -17.36
C LEU A 84 3.47 20.15 -16.63
N THR A 85 2.71 20.34 -15.54
CA THR A 85 2.76 21.60 -14.79
C THR A 85 4.13 21.78 -14.13
N THR A 86 4.71 20.70 -13.57
CA THR A 86 6.06 20.73 -13.01
C THR A 86 7.11 20.92 -14.09
N VAL A 87 6.96 20.30 -15.26
CA VAL A 87 7.89 20.52 -16.40
C VAL A 87 7.86 21.97 -16.87
N ILE A 88 6.67 22.57 -17.02
CA ILE A 88 6.53 23.97 -17.41
C ILE A 88 7.16 24.88 -16.35
N ALA A 89 6.90 24.63 -15.07
CA ALA A 89 7.51 25.38 -13.97
C ALA A 89 9.04 25.24 -13.95
N MET A 90 9.57 24.04 -14.20
CA MET A 90 11.01 23.78 -14.30
C MET A 90 11.66 24.54 -15.46
N ILE A 91 11.01 24.56 -16.63
CA ILE A 91 11.49 25.31 -17.79
C ILE A 91 11.48 26.82 -17.52
N ALA A 92 10.40 27.33 -16.92
CA ALA A 92 10.31 28.74 -16.53
C ALA A 92 11.40 29.10 -15.50
N PHE A 93 11.63 28.24 -14.51
CA PHE A 93 12.65 28.46 -13.49
C PHE A 93 14.08 28.38 -14.07
N LEU A 94 14.34 27.46 -14.99
CA LEU A 94 15.58 27.40 -15.77
C LEU A 94 15.78 28.67 -16.60
N TYR A 95 14.73 29.17 -17.25
CA TYR A 95 14.79 30.41 -18.01
C TYR A 95 15.14 31.60 -17.12
N VAL A 96 14.47 31.74 -15.96
CA VAL A 96 14.77 32.79 -14.98
C VAL A 96 16.21 32.66 -14.47
N THR A 97 16.66 31.45 -14.16
CA THR A 97 18.04 31.18 -13.73
C THR A 97 19.05 31.49 -14.82
N ALA A 98 18.76 31.22 -16.10
CA ALA A 98 19.66 31.55 -17.20
C ALA A 98 19.70 33.07 -17.45
N SER A 99 18.57 33.74 -17.26
CA SER A 99 18.45 35.18 -17.51
C SER A 99 19.33 36.03 -16.59
N THR A 100 19.63 35.61 -15.36
CA THR A 100 20.55 36.33 -14.45
C THR A 100 21.99 36.38 -14.90
N TYR A 101 22.42 35.40 -15.69
CA TYR A 101 23.78 35.37 -16.21
C TYR A 101 23.95 36.23 -17.47
N CYS A 102 22.86 36.85 -17.97
CA CYS A 102 22.87 37.74 -19.11
C CYS A 102 22.77 39.22 -18.65
N PRO A 103 23.75 40.09 -18.97
CA PRO A 103 23.80 41.48 -18.49
C PRO A 103 22.68 42.41 -19.02
N ALA A 104 21.85 41.94 -19.95
CA ALA A 104 20.72 42.68 -20.53
C ALA A 104 19.35 42.24 -19.97
N SER A 105 19.32 41.51 -18.85
CA SER A 105 18.07 40.96 -18.30
C SER A 105 17.14 42.05 -17.74
N ASN A 106 15.87 42.02 -18.14
CA ASN A 106 14.82 42.87 -17.57
C ASN A 106 14.74 42.70 -16.05
N THR A 107 14.74 43.81 -15.29
CA THR A 107 14.60 43.83 -13.83
C THR A 107 13.30 43.21 -13.32
N LEU A 108 12.28 43.09 -14.18
CA LEU A 108 11.02 42.41 -13.89
C LEU A 108 11.21 40.91 -13.55
N PHE A 109 12.29 40.30 -14.03
CA PHE A 109 12.64 38.90 -13.79
C PHE A 109 13.95 38.74 -13.02
N ALA A 110 14.46 39.81 -12.39
CA ALA A 110 15.62 39.73 -11.51
C ALA A 110 15.26 38.78 -10.35
N PRO A 111 15.82 37.57 -10.31
CA PRO A 111 15.43 36.63 -9.29
C PRO A 111 16.14 36.98 -7.98
N GLY A 112 15.49 36.64 -6.87
CA GLY A 112 16.14 36.58 -5.58
C GLY A 112 17.20 35.47 -5.55
N ASP A 113 17.46 34.91 -4.36
CA ASP A 113 18.48 33.88 -4.15
C ASP A 113 18.16 32.53 -4.84
N THR A 114 18.34 32.47 -6.16
CA THR A 114 18.17 31.26 -6.98
C THR A 114 18.95 30.04 -6.48
N PRO A 115 20.16 30.15 -5.89
CA PRO A 115 20.87 28.99 -5.38
C PRO A 115 20.13 28.28 -4.25
N ILE A 116 19.43 29.03 -3.39
CA ILE A 116 18.65 28.47 -2.28
C ILE A 116 17.47 27.66 -2.82
N ILE A 117 16.76 28.20 -3.82
CA ILE A 117 15.61 27.54 -4.45
C ILE A 117 16.05 26.24 -5.14
N TRP A 118 17.14 26.28 -5.91
CA TRP A 118 17.74 25.08 -6.51
C TRP A 118 18.11 24.03 -5.44
N GLY A 119 18.74 24.47 -4.35
CA GLY A 119 19.13 23.60 -3.24
C GLY A 119 17.93 22.89 -2.60
N ILE A 120 16.86 23.62 -2.29
CA ILE A 120 15.62 23.06 -1.73
C ILE A 120 14.99 22.07 -2.72
N MET A 121 14.85 22.47 -3.98
CA MET A 121 14.22 21.65 -5.02
C MET A 121 14.95 20.33 -5.24
N VAL A 122 16.27 20.37 -5.44
CA VAL A 122 17.09 19.15 -5.61
C VAL A 122 17.00 18.26 -4.39
N THR A 123 17.00 18.84 -3.18
CA THR A 123 16.89 18.08 -1.93
C THR A 123 15.54 17.37 -1.85
N LEU A 124 14.43 18.07 -2.08
CA LEU A 124 13.08 17.49 -2.03
C LEU A 124 12.91 16.40 -3.10
N HIS A 125 13.30 16.66 -4.34
CA HIS A 125 13.20 15.68 -5.42
C HIS A 125 14.08 14.45 -5.16
N SER A 126 15.25 14.61 -4.53
CA SER A 126 16.09 13.50 -4.11
C SER A 126 15.41 12.62 -3.06
N LEU A 127 14.79 13.22 -2.04
CA LEU A 127 14.05 12.49 -1.01
C LEU A 127 12.85 11.74 -1.60
N GLU A 128 12.13 12.37 -2.54
CA GLU A 128 11.02 11.73 -3.25
C GLU A 128 11.50 10.58 -4.15
N ALA A 129 12.63 10.75 -4.83
CA ALA A 129 13.23 9.69 -5.65
C ALA A 129 13.70 8.51 -4.79
N LEU A 130 14.35 8.77 -3.64
CA LEU A 130 14.73 7.75 -2.67
C LEU A 130 13.49 6.99 -2.15
N TYR A 131 12.41 7.71 -1.80
CA TYR A 131 11.17 7.08 -1.42
C TYR A 131 10.59 6.22 -2.56
N THR A 132 10.65 6.71 -3.80
CA THR A 132 10.23 5.96 -4.98
C THR A 132 11.01 4.66 -5.16
N ILE A 133 12.34 4.67 -4.92
CA ILE A 133 13.17 3.44 -4.92
C ILE A 133 12.64 2.43 -3.90
N THR A 134 12.38 2.87 -2.67
CA THR A 134 11.86 1.97 -1.62
C THR A 134 10.51 1.37 -2.00
N LEU A 135 9.64 2.17 -2.65
CA LEU A 135 8.33 1.73 -3.09
C LEU A 135 8.44 0.71 -4.24
N CYS A 136 9.27 0.99 -5.25
CA CYS A 136 9.55 0.08 -6.36
C CYS A 136 10.08 -1.28 -5.87
N ARG A 137 11.01 -1.27 -4.90
CA ARG A 137 11.53 -2.50 -4.26
C ARG A 137 10.42 -3.25 -3.53
N ARG A 138 9.58 -2.55 -2.76
CA ARG A 138 8.49 -3.16 -1.98
C ARG A 138 7.42 -3.82 -2.87
N HIS A 139 7.19 -3.27 -4.05
CA HIS A 139 6.19 -3.74 -5.02
C HIS A 139 6.78 -4.62 -6.13
N ARG A 140 8.06 -5.03 -6.02
CA ARG A 140 8.75 -5.88 -6.99
C ARG A 140 8.57 -5.39 -8.44
N THR A 141 8.65 -4.07 -8.66
CA THR A 141 8.52 -3.50 -10.00
C THR A 141 9.70 -3.94 -10.88
N PRO A 142 9.50 -4.23 -12.17
CA PRO A 142 10.59 -4.51 -13.09
C PRO A 142 11.65 -3.41 -13.08
N PHE A 143 12.93 -3.77 -13.20
CA PHE A 143 14.04 -2.83 -13.05
C PHE A 143 13.91 -1.59 -13.95
N ILE A 144 13.60 -1.79 -15.24
CA ILE A 144 13.45 -0.70 -16.22
C ILE A 144 12.33 0.27 -15.81
N VAL A 145 11.17 -0.27 -15.41
CA VAL A 145 10.01 0.52 -15.00
C VAL A 145 10.31 1.26 -13.71
N GLY A 146 10.94 0.60 -12.74
CA GLY A 146 11.38 1.23 -11.49
C GLY A 146 12.37 2.37 -11.75
N PHE A 147 13.35 2.16 -12.63
CA PHE A 147 14.30 3.19 -13.03
C PHE A 147 13.60 4.40 -13.67
N GLN A 148 12.66 4.17 -14.60
CA GLN A 148 11.85 5.23 -15.21
C GLN A 148 11.09 6.05 -14.17
N TYR A 149 10.47 5.40 -13.18
CA TYR A 149 9.79 6.11 -12.09
C TYR A 149 10.74 6.93 -11.24
N VAL A 150 11.91 6.39 -10.89
CA VAL A 150 12.88 7.11 -10.05
C VAL A 150 13.40 8.35 -10.77
N VAL A 151 13.76 8.22 -12.04
CA VAL A 151 14.20 9.36 -12.87
C VAL A 151 13.07 10.38 -13.04
N ALA A 152 11.85 9.92 -13.36
CA ALA A 152 10.72 10.81 -13.53
C ALA A 152 10.36 11.54 -12.22
N THR A 153 10.38 10.86 -11.07
CA THR A 153 10.19 11.50 -9.76
C THR A 153 11.30 12.49 -9.46
N PHE A 154 12.55 12.19 -9.76
CA PHE A 154 13.63 13.15 -9.55
C PHE A 154 13.49 14.41 -10.41
N LEU A 155 12.96 14.30 -11.63
CA LEU A 155 12.80 15.44 -12.54
C LEU A 155 11.51 16.23 -12.28
N CYS A 156 10.40 15.54 -12.05
CA CYS A 156 9.06 16.15 -11.96
C CYS A 156 8.51 16.21 -10.52
N GLY A 157 9.14 15.53 -9.58
CA GLY A 157 8.79 15.55 -8.16
C GLY A 157 7.46 14.87 -7.82
N PHE A 158 6.73 15.51 -6.90
CA PHE A 158 5.49 15.04 -6.28
C PHE A 158 4.44 14.39 -7.22
N PRO A 159 4.11 14.94 -8.42
CA PRO A 159 3.06 14.39 -9.28
C PRO A 159 3.31 12.94 -9.71
N ILE A 160 4.58 12.58 -9.98
CA ILE A 160 4.94 11.21 -10.40
C ILE A 160 4.77 10.24 -9.24
N PHE A 161 5.31 10.62 -8.09
CA PHE A 161 5.23 9.83 -6.87
C PHE A 161 3.78 9.61 -6.43
N ALA A 162 2.95 10.65 -6.45
CA ALA A 162 1.54 10.58 -6.10
C ALA A 162 0.76 9.65 -7.06
N ASP A 163 1.04 9.71 -8.37
CA ASP A 163 0.44 8.80 -9.36
C ASP A 163 0.83 7.33 -9.08
N LEU A 164 2.10 7.06 -8.82
CA LEU A 164 2.59 5.71 -8.49
C LEU A 164 1.87 5.13 -7.26
N ARG A 165 1.63 5.94 -6.22
CA ARG A 165 0.86 5.51 -5.03
C ARG A 165 -0.60 5.22 -5.36
N LYS A 166 -1.25 6.08 -6.13
CA LYS A 166 -2.64 5.87 -6.57
C LYS A 166 -2.77 4.57 -7.37
N ARG A 167 -1.86 4.32 -8.30
CA ARG A 167 -1.82 3.08 -9.10
C ARG A 167 -1.57 1.84 -8.25
N THR A 168 -0.66 1.95 -7.29
CA THR A 168 -0.41 0.88 -6.32
C THR A 168 -1.66 0.54 -5.52
N GLN A 169 -2.39 1.56 -5.04
CA GLN A 169 -3.65 1.35 -4.33
C GLN A 169 -4.72 0.74 -5.23
N LYS A 170 -4.88 1.26 -6.45
CA LYS A 170 -5.83 0.71 -7.43
C LYS A 170 -5.56 -0.76 -7.73
N ALA A 171 -4.30 -1.11 -7.98
CA ALA A 171 -3.94 -2.48 -8.28
C ALA A 171 -4.13 -3.42 -7.06
N ARG A 172 -4.02 -2.89 -5.83
CA ARG A 172 -4.38 -3.65 -4.61
C ARG A 172 -5.88 -3.93 -4.58
N ILE A 173 -6.72 -2.93 -4.82
CA ILE A 173 -8.17 -3.09 -4.87
C ILE A 173 -8.55 -4.11 -5.96
N ASP A 174 -8.01 -3.97 -7.16
CA ASP A 174 -8.28 -4.87 -8.28
C ASP A 174 -7.85 -6.31 -7.98
N SER A 175 -6.73 -6.51 -7.27
CA SER A 175 -6.28 -7.85 -6.86
C SER A 175 -7.22 -8.51 -5.87
N ILE A 176 -7.84 -7.74 -4.96
CA ILE A 176 -8.81 -8.26 -3.99
C ILE A 176 -10.13 -8.62 -4.70
N MET A 177 -10.61 -7.77 -5.62
CA MET A 177 -11.85 -8.04 -6.36
C MET A 177 -11.78 -9.26 -7.28
N LYS A 178 -10.59 -9.66 -7.73
CA LYS A 178 -10.41 -10.86 -8.58
C LYS A 178 -10.40 -12.17 -7.80
N VAL A 179 -10.25 -12.13 -6.48
CA VAL A 179 -10.21 -13.32 -5.62
C VAL A 179 -11.63 -13.72 -5.16
N ASN A 180 -12.59 -12.80 -5.23
CA ASN A 180 -14.02 -13.07 -4.99
C ASN A 180 -14.74 -13.43 -6.29
#